data_AF-V8FSL4-F1
#
_entry.id   AF-V8FSL4-F1
#
_cell.length_a   1.000
_cell.length_b   1.000
_cell.length_c   1.000
_cell.angle_alpha   90.00
_cell.angle_beta   90.00
_cell.angle_gamma   90.00
#
_symmetry.space_group_name_H-M   'P 1'
#
loop_
_entity.id
_entity.type
_entity.pdbx_description
1 polymer ?
#
loop_
_entity_poly.entity_id
_entity_poly.type
_entity_poly.pdbx_seq_one_letter_code
_entity_poly.pdbx_strand_id
1 'polypeptide(L)'
;MLVADPESKVLCRFMVGPRGCEVTGITWTPDMKYIFVNIQHPGEGPMLKEAQNSTKAPTVEEAQNNPTGSSTWPDGDQATRPRPASVVIWREDGNVVGSFLA
;
A
#
# COMPACT_ATOMS: atom_id res chain seq x y z
N MET A 1 -1.25 -7.43 1.27
CA MET A 1 -2.41 -8.09 1.89
C MET A 1 -2.70 -9.41 1.20
N LEU A 2 -2.78 -10.49 1.97
CA LEU A 2 -3.19 -11.81 1.49
C LEU A 2 -4.58 -12.14 2.06
N VAL A 3 -5.30 -13.01 1.36
CA VAL A 3 -6.53 -13.65 1.84
C VAL A 3 -6.24 -15.15 1.91
N ALA A 4 -6.68 -15.79 2.99
CA ALA A 4 -6.49 -17.21 3.21
C ALA A 4 -7.85 -17.89 3.39
N ASP A 5 -8.04 -19.02 2.73
CA ASP A 5 -9.07 -19.97 3.12
C ASP A 5 -8.52 -20.86 4.25
N PRO A 6 -9.08 -20.77 5.47
CA PRO A 6 -8.57 -21.52 6.60
C PRO A 6 -8.85 -23.03 6.50
N GLU A 7 -9.79 -23.50 5.68
CA GLU A 7 -10.06 -24.92 5.50
C GLU A 7 -9.06 -25.54 4.52
N SER A 8 -9.02 -25.02 3.28
CA SER A 8 -8.14 -25.54 2.23
C SER A 8 -6.67 -25.14 2.39
N LYS A 9 -6.35 -24.17 3.25
CA LYS A 9 -5.01 -23.58 3.43
C LYS A 9 -4.45 -22.88 2.19
N VAL A 10 -5.31 -22.55 1.23
CA VAL A 10 -4.90 -21.77 0.06
C VAL A 10 -4.77 -20.30 0.46
N LEU A 11 -3.63 -19.70 0.11
CA LEU A 11 -3.39 -18.26 0.25
C LEU A 11 -3.34 -17.60 -1.12
N CYS A 12 -4.10 -16.52 -1.28
CA CYS A 12 -4.10 -15.69 -2.47
C CYS A 12 -3.64 -14.27 -2.12
N ARG A 13 -2.79 -13.70 -2.96
CA ARG A 13 -2.42 -12.29 -2.85
C ARG A 13 -3.58 -11.43 -3.37
N PHE A 14 -4.13 -10.58 -2.52
CA PHE A 14 -5.28 -9.73 -2.86
C PHE A 14 -4.86 -8.30 -3.22
N MET A 15 -3.94 -7.70 -2.46
CA MET A 15 -3.47 -6.33 -2.69
C MET A 15 -1.98 -6.21 -2.40
N VAL A 16 -1.30 -5.41 -3.21
CA VAL A 16 0.07 -4.91 -2.98
C VAL A 16 -0.03 -3.40 -2.76
N GLY A 17 0.60 -2.89 -1.71
CA GLY A 17 0.63 -1.46 -1.42
C GLY A 17 1.66 -0.71 -2.28
N PRO A 18 1.67 0.63 -2.23
CA PRO A 18 2.69 1.44 -2.88
C PRO A 18 4.08 1.17 -2.29
N ARG A 19 5.10 1.70 -2.95
CA ARG A 19 6.48 1.45 -2.55
C ARG A 19 6.80 2.03 -1.17
N GLY A 20 7.60 1.29 -0.41
CA GLY A 20 8.07 1.68 0.92
C GLY A 20 6.96 1.75 1.97
N CYS A 21 5.74 1.29 1.66
CA CYS A 21 4.66 1.29 2.64
C CYS A 21 4.64 0.00 3.45
N GLU A 22 3.98 0.08 4.60
CA GLU A 22 3.34 -1.06 5.24
C GLU A 22 1.84 -1.03 4.94
N VAL A 23 1.26 -2.20 4.62
CA VAL A 23 -0.19 -2.38 4.57
C VAL A 23 -0.63 -2.85 5.95
N THR A 24 -1.38 -2.00 6.65
CA THR A 24 -1.76 -2.19 8.05
C THR A 24 -3.19 -1.71 8.28
N GLY A 25 -3.81 -2.04 9.41
CA GLY A 25 -5.17 -1.63 9.75
C GLY A 25 -6.23 -2.14 8.77
N ILE A 26 -7.26 -2.82 9.27
CA ILE A 26 -8.32 -3.38 8.44
C ILE A 26 -9.65 -3.27 9.17
N THR A 27 -10.68 -2.81 8.47
CA THR A 27 -12.07 -2.88 8.93
C THR A 27 -13.03 -2.96 7.74
N TRP A 28 -14.27 -3.35 7.98
CA TRP A 28 -15.30 -3.53 6.97
C TRP A 28 -16.55 -2.70 7.28
N THR A 29 -17.31 -2.37 6.24
CA THR A 29 -18.73 -2.03 6.43
C THR A 29 -19.53 -3.25 6.91
N PRO A 30 -20.65 -3.07 7.63
CA PRO A 30 -21.45 -4.20 8.12
C PRO A 30 -21.98 -5.14 7.02
N ASP A 31 -22.17 -4.63 5.80
CA ASP A 31 -22.59 -5.41 4.63
C ASP A 31 -21.43 -6.10 3.89
N MET A 32 -20.19 -5.94 4.36
CA MET A 32 -18.95 -6.49 3.80
C MET A 32 -18.65 -6.08 2.35
N LYS A 33 -19.30 -5.01 1.85
CA LYS A 33 -19.12 -4.53 0.46
C LYS A 33 -17.96 -3.56 0.30
N TYR A 34 -17.50 -2.96 1.40
CA TYR A 34 -16.38 -2.03 1.40
C TYR A 34 -15.39 -2.45 2.50
N ILE A 35 -14.12 -2.59 2.12
CA ILE A 35 -13.01 -2.80 3.06
C ILE A 35 -12.17 -1.53 3.12
N PHE A 36 -11.89 -1.07 4.35
CA PHE A 36 -10.97 0.02 4.62
C PHE A 36 -9.63 -0.57 5.02
N VAL A 37 -8.56 -0.15 4.35
CA VAL A 37 -7.18 -0.62 4.62
C VAL A 37 -6.26 0.59 4.74
N ASN A 38 -5.35 0.60 5.72
CA ASN A 38 -4.37 1.68 5.84
C ASN A 38 -3.09 1.37 5.07
N ILE A 39 -2.59 2.41 4.42
CA ILE A 39 -1.26 2.47 3.82
C ILE A 39 -0.42 3.36 4.74
N GLN A 40 0.49 2.74 5.49
CA GLN A 40 1.36 3.44 6.43
C GLN A 40 2.70 3.78 5.77
N HIS A 41 3.22 4.96 6.14
CA HIS A 41 4.55 5.47 5.78
C HIS A 41 5.02 5.14 4.34
N PRO A 42 4.20 5.42 3.30
CA PRO A 42 4.65 5.20 1.93
C PRO A 42 5.93 5.97 1.66
N GLY A 43 6.88 5.33 0.98
CA GLY A 43 8.20 5.91 0.72
C GLY A 43 9.24 5.69 1.82
N GLU A 44 8.95 4.92 2.88
CA GLU A 44 9.98 4.51 3.83
C GLU A 44 11.04 3.61 3.15
N GLY A 45 12.30 3.75 3.56
CA GLY A 45 13.43 3.00 3.02
C GLY A 45 14.20 3.73 1.91
N PRO A 46 15.18 3.06 1.28
CA PRO A 46 16.14 3.70 0.39
C PRO A 46 15.47 4.31 -0.86
N MET A 47 15.87 5.54 -1.19
CA MET A 47 15.47 6.26 -2.39
C MET A 47 16.00 5.53 -3.64
N LEU A 48 15.14 5.07 -4.57
CA LEU A 48 15.57 4.14 -5.65
C LEU A 48 16.05 4.87 -6.91
N LYS A 49 16.32 6.18 -6.87
CA LYS A 49 16.90 6.86 -8.04
C LYS A 49 18.42 7.06 -7.94
N GLU A 50 18.96 7.14 -6.74
CA GLU A 50 20.42 7.24 -6.52
C GLU A 50 21.01 5.99 -5.82
N ALA A 51 20.19 5.24 -5.07
CA ALA A 51 20.67 4.07 -4.33
C ALA A 51 20.86 2.80 -5.18
N GLN A 52 20.46 2.77 -6.46
CA GLN A 52 20.67 1.58 -7.30
C GLN A 52 22.16 1.29 -7.57
N ASN A 53 23.03 2.31 -7.42
CA ASN A 53 24.50 2.16 -7.52
C ASN A 53 25.24 2.56 -6.25
N SER A 54 24.53 2.86 -5.15
CA SER A 54 25.14 3.26 -3.87
C SER A 54 24.89 2.20 -2.81
N THR A 55 25.97 1.68 -2.21
CA THR A 55 25.91 0.76 -1.06
C THR A 55 25.55 1.47 0.25
N LYS A 56 25.31 2.80 0.21
CA LYS A 56 25.05 3.62 1.39
C LYS A 56 23.60 4.10 1.39
N ALA A 57 22.91 3.91 2.51
CA ALA A 57 21.61 4.52 2.75
C ALA A 57 21.73 6.05 2.73
N PRO A 58 20.71 6.78 2.20
CA PRO A 58 20.71 8.24 2.24
C PRO A 58 20.73 8.73 3.68
N THR A 59 21.41 9.85 3.91
CA THR A 59 21.32 10.62 5.15
C THR A 59 19.91 11.17 5.33
N VAL A 60 19.58 11.58 6.57
CA VAL A 60 18.29 12.23 6.88
C VAL A 60 18.09 13.47 6.02
N GLU A 61 19.13 14.27 5.81
CA GLU A 61 19.08 15.51 5.01
C GLU A 61 18.79 15.23 3.54
N GLU A 62 19.47 14.27 2.92
CA GLU A 62 19.22 13.85 1.53
C GLU A 62 17.78 13.34 1.35
N ALA A 63 17.29 12.54 2.31
CA ALA A 63 15.92 12.04 2.28
C ALA A 63 14.88 13.16 2.45
N GLN A 64 15.18 14.18 3.28
CA GLN A 64 14.30 15.33 3.49
C GLN A 64 14.24 16.26 2.28
N ASN A 65 15.36 16.43 1.56
CA ASN A 65 15.47 17.27 0.36
C ASN A 65 14.92 16.59 -0.91
N ASN A 66 14.77 15.26 -0.91
CA ASN A 66 14.17 14.50 -2.01
C ASN A 66 13.01 13.59 -1.52
N PRO A 67 11.91 14.16 -1.00
CA PRO A 67 10.86 13.40 -0.34
C PRO A 67 10.11 12.43 -1.28
N THR A 68 10.15 12.67 -2.60
CA THR A 68 9.46 11.85 -3.61
C THR A 68 10.37 10.79 -4.26
N GLY A 69 11.63 10.67 -3.83
CA GLY A 69 12.60 9.73 -4.41
C GLY A 69 12.23 8.25 -4.19
N SER A 70 11.38 7.95 -3.20
CA SER A 70 10.96 6.58 -2.86
C SER A 70 9.53 6.27 -3.29
N SER A 71 8.62 7.22 -3.13
CA SER A 71 7.21 7.07 -3.50
C SER A 71 6.64 8.42 -3.91
N THR A 72 5.57 8.39 -4.67
CA THR A 72 4.74 9.56 -4.98
C THR A 72 3.28 9.34 -4.56
N TRP A 73 3.02 8.29 -3.78
CA TRP A 73 1.69 7.97 -3.32
C TRP A 73 1.11 9.04 -2.36
N PRO A 74 -0.20 9.34 -2.40
CA PRO A 74 -1.18 8.87 -3.39
C PRO A 74 -1.25 9.76 -4.64
N ASP A 75 -0.61 10.94 -4.58
CA ASP A 75 -0.86 12.05 -5.50
C ASP A 75 -0.13 11.93 -6.87
N GLY A 76 0.66 10.87 -7.07
CA GLY A 76 1.31 10.56 -8.34
C GLY A 76 2.26 11.68 -8.79
N ASP A 77 2.17 12.09 -10.06
CA ASP A 77 3.05 13.13 -10.62
C ASP A 77 2.90 14.50 -9.94
N GLN A 78 1.81 14.73 -9.21
CA GLN A 78 1.56 15.97 -8.46
C GLN A 78 2.07 15.89 -7.01
N ALA A 79 2.66 14.78 -6.60
CA ALA A 79 3.11 14.60 -5.23
C ALA A 79 4.29 15.53 -4.90
N THR A 80 4.14 16.24 -3.79
CA THR A 80 5.25 16.98 -3.15
C THR A 80 5.89 16.19 -2.01
N ARG A 81 5.15 15.23 -1.44
CA ARG A 81 5.59 14.31 -0.38
C ARG A 81 4.64 13.11 -0.31
N PRO A 82 5.15 11.88 -0.07
CA PRO A 82 4.31 10.72 0.20
C PRO A 82 3.43 10.92 1.44
N ARG A 83 2.18 10.46 1.38
CA ARG A 83 1.23 10.61 2.49
C ARG A 83 0.59 9.28 2.85
N PRO A 84 0.53 8.91 4.14
CA PRO A 84 -0.27 7.77 4.56
C PRO A 84 -1.75 8.02 4.21
N ALA A 85 -2.49 6.95 3.93
CA ALA A 85 -3.89 7.04 3.54
C ALA A 85 -4.67 5.82 4.01
N SER A 86 -5.95 6.01 4.33
CA SER A 86 -6.92 4.91 4.37
C SER A 86 -7.55 4.79 2.98
N VAL A 87 -7.39 3.62 2.34
CA VAL A 87 -8.04 3.32 1.06
C VAL A 87 -9.31 2.54 1.32
N VAL A 88 -10.31 2.77 0.47
CA VAL A 88 -11.54 1.97 0.42
C VAL A 88 -11.45 1.08 -0.81
N ILE A 89 -11.65 -0.21 -0.65
CA ILE A 89 -11.68 -1.17 -1.76
C ILE A 89 -13.10 -1.73 -1.81
N TRP A 90 -13.67 -1.76 -3.01
CA TRP A 90 -14.99 -2.31 -3.30
C TRP A 90 -14.94 -3.07 -4.62
N ARG A 91 -16.00 -3.81 -4.93
CA ARG A 91 -16.17 -4.45 -6.23
C ARG A 91 -17.10 -3.61 -7.11
N GLU A 92 -16.76 -3.50 -8.38
CA GLU A 92 -17.58 -2.77 -9.37
C GLU A 92 -18.99 -3.36 -9.52
N ASP A 93 -19.15 -4.67 -9.26
CA ASP A 93 -20.44 -5.38 -9.29
C ASP A 93 -21.27 -5.23 -8.00
N GLY A 94 -20.76 -4.51 -6.99
CA GLY A 94 -21.46 -4.26 -5.73
C GLY A 94 -21.65 -5.50 -4.83
N ASN A 95 -20.94 -6.60 -5.12
CA ASN A 95 -20.94 -7.80 -4.27
C ASN A 95 -19.97 -7.66 -3.09
N VAL A 96 -20.04 -8.62 -2.17
CA VAL A 96 -19.14 -8.72 -1.01
C VAL A 96 -17.68 -8.85 -1.46
N VAL A 97 -16.77 -8.11 -0.83
CA VAL A 97 -15.34 -8.19 -1.13
C VAL A 97 -14.79 -9.55 -0.70
N GLY A 98 -14.04 -10.20 -1.59
CA GLY A 98 -13.44 -11.51 -1.31
C GLY A 98 -14.36 -12.72 -1.45
N SER A 99 -15.64 -12.53 -1.80
CA SER A 99 -16.52 -13.65 -2.15
C SER A 99 -16.32 -14.09 -3.60
N PHE A 100 -16.42 -15.40 -3.82
CA PHE A 100 -16.54 -15.98 -5.16
C PHE A 100 -18.02 -16.11 -5.51
N LEU A 101 -18.37 -15.96 -6.79
CA LEU A 101 -19.68 -16.40 -7.25
C LEU A 101 -19.73 -17.92 -7.07
N ALA A 102 -20.72 -18.41 -6.32
CA ALA A 102 -21.06 -19.82 -6.30
C ALA A 102 -21.57 -20.26 -7.67
#